data_AF-A0A841GXN1-F1
#
_entry.id   AF-A0A841GXN1-F1
#
_cell.length_a   1.000
_cell.length_b   1.000
_cell.length_c   1.000
_cell.angle_alpha   90.00
_cell.angle_beta   90.00
_cell.angle_gamma   90.00
#
_symmetry.space_group_name_H-M   'P 1'
#
loop_
_entity.id
_entity.type
_entity.pdbx_description
1 polymer ?
#
loop_
_entity_poly.entity_id
_entity_poly.type
_entity_poly.pdbx_seq_one_letter_code
_entity_poly.pdbx_strand_id
1 'polypeptide(L)' 'MSHTPGQTVLVRLVFADQGTFHAETVNVPMDLLGRYERLVDLLREEESVTRQLFVDMNRLVSAAVVESES' A
#
# COMPACT_ATOMS: atom_id res chain seq x y z
N MET A 1 3.56 -7.62 24.57
CA MET A 1 3.99 -6.92 23.35
C MET A 1 2.81 -6.07 22.88
N SER A 2 2.78 -4.81 23.28
CA SER A 2 1.68 -3.89 22.93
C SER A 2 2.11 -3.11 21.70
N HIS A 3 1.63 -3.49 20.52
CA HIS A 3 1.72 -2.63 19.34
C HIS A 3 0.79 -1.45 19.59
N THR A 4 1.33 -0.26 19.77
CA THR A 4 0.55 0.97 19.72
C THR A 4 0.08 1.14 18.27
N PRO A 5 -1.24 1.13 17.96
CA PRO A 5 -1.69 1.49 16.63
C PRO A 5 -1.55 3.01 16.50
N GLY A 6 -0.34 3.48 16.18
CA GLY A 6 -0.02 4.90 16.30
C GLY A 6 -0.27 5.69 15.02
N GLN A 7 0.20 5.18 13.89
CA GLN A 7 0.21 5.95 12.65
C GLN A 7 0.16 5.02 11.45
N THR A 8 -0.94 5.08 10.71
CA THR A 8 -1.05 4.49 9.37
C THR A 8 -0.95 5.61 8.37
N VAL A 9 -0.33 5.34 7.22
CA VAL A 9 -0.35 6.25 6.08
C VAL A 9 -1.21 5.66 4.97
N LEU A 10 -1.87 6.54 4.23
CA LEU A 10 -2.58 6.14 3.03
C LEU A 10 -1.58 5.93 1.89
N VAL A 11 -1.60 4.74 1.31
CA VAL A 11 -0.86 4.43 0.10
C VAL A 11 -1.87 4.30 -1.03
N ARG A 12 -1.69 5.09 -2.08
CA ARG A 12 -2.48 4.99 -3.31
C ARG A 12 -1.81 4.00 -4.25
N LEU A 13 -2.58 2.99 -4.63
CA LEU A 13 -2.23 1.97 -5.60
C LEU A 13 -3.00 2.25 -6.88
N VAL A 14 -2.30 2.27 -8.01
CA VAL A 14 -2.90 2.45 -9.33
C VAL A 14 -2.74 1.16 -10.11
N PHE A 15 -3.87 0.61 -10.54
CA PHE A 15 -3.95 -0.62 -11.31
C PHE A 15 -4.39 -0.31 -12.74
N ALA A 16 -3.76 -0.95 -13.73
CA ALA A 16 -4.26 -0.98 -15.09
C ALA A 16 -5.15 -2.22 -15.28
N ASP A 17 -6.35 -2.01 -15.83
CA ASP A 17 -7.25 -3.05 -16.30
C ASP A 17 -7.66 -2.80 -17.74
N GLN A 18 -7.19 -3.62 -18.68
CA GLN A 18 -7.69 -3.64 -20.07
C GLN A 18 -7.94 -2.24 -20.70
N GLY A 19 -7.05 -1.27 -20.43
CA GLY A 19 -7.14 0.11 -20.93
C GLY A 19 -7.78 1.14 -19.99
N THR A 20 -8.19 0.74 -18.79
CA THR A 20 -8.73 1.59 -17.72
C THR A 20 -7.77 1.62 -16.53
N PHE A 21 -7.65 2.77 -15.85
CA PHE A 21 -6.86 2.89 -14.63
C PHE A 21 -7.77 3.01 -13.41
N HIS A 22 -7.55 2.15 -12.42
CA HIS A 22 -8.26 2.15 -11.15
C HIS A 22 -7.30 2.51 -10.03
N ALA A 23 -7.66 3.49 -9.20
CA ALA A 23 -6.89 3.87 -8.04
C ALA A 23 -7.60 3.39 -6.76
N GLU A 24 -6.88 2.70 -5.90
CA GLU A 24 -7.33 2.31 -4.57
C GLU A 24 -6.39 2.85 -3.50
N THR A 25 -6.93 3.10 -2.32
CA THR A 25 -6.15 3.57 -1.17
C THR A 25 -6.19 2.54 -0.05
N VAL A 26 -5.02 2.19 0.46
CA VAL A 26 -4.85 1.26 1.57
C VAL A 26 -4.16 1.95 2.73
N ASN A 27 -4.56 1.60 3.95
CA ASN A 27 -3.90 2.06 5.16
C ASN A 27 -2.73 1.13 5.47
N VAL A 28 -1.51 1.67 5.46
CA VAL A 28 -0.29 0.93 5.75
C VAL A 28 0.30 1.44 7.07
N PRO A 29 0.60 0.57 8.04
CA PRO A 29 1.31 0.93 9.26
C PRO A 29 2.67 1.58 8.93
N MET A 30 2.96 2.73 9.55
CA MET A 30 4.19 3.47 9.31
C MET A 30 5.45 2.67 9.67
N ASP A 31 5.37 1.82 10.71
CA ASP A 31 6.43 0.88 11.10
C ASP A 31 6.86 -0.06 9.95
N LEU A 32 5.91 -0.49 9.12
CA LEU A 32 6.21 -1.34 7.97
C LEU A 32 6.85 -0.51 6.84
N LEU A 33 6.39 0.72 6.65
CA LEU A 33 6.91 1.60 5.61
C LEU A 33 8.39 1.97 5.82
N GLY A 34 8.83 2.09 7.07
CA GLY A 34 10.25 2.28 7.41
C GLY A 34 11.11 1.01 7.26
N ARG A 35 10.48 -0.16 7.18
CA ARG A 35 11.16 -1.47 7.08
C ARG A 35 11.42 -1.91 5.64
N TYR A 36 10.61 -1.42 4.71
CA TYR A 36 10.71 -1.76 3.29
C TYR A 36 11.09 -0.53 2.47
N GLU A 37 12.21 -0.61 1.75
CA GLU A 37 12.66 0.46 0.85
C GLU A 37 11.68 0.68 -0.32
N ARG A 38 10.96 -0.38 -0.72
CA ARG A 38 9.99 -0.37 -1.80
C ARG A 38 8.62 -0.76 -1.28
N LEU A 39 7.62 0.08 -1.54
CA LEU A 39 6.21 -0.21 -1.20
C LEU A 39 5.71 -1.50 -1.84
N VAL A 40 6.24 -1.87 -3.00
CA VAL A 40 5.91 -3.11 -3.72
C VAL A 40 6.34 -4.35 -2.92
N ASP A 41 7.51 -4.34 -2.28
CA ASP A 41 7.95 -5.47 -1.45
C ASP A 41 7.08 -5.58 -0.18
N LEU A 42 6.71 -4.45 0.43
CA LEU A 42 5.77 -4.41 1.55
C LEU A 42 4.43 -5.07 1.18
N LEU A 43 3.85 -4.72 0.02
CA LEU A 43 2.58 -5.31 -0.43
C LEU A 43 2.70 -6.81 -0.74
N ARG A 44 3.90 -7.29 -1.07
CA ARG A 44 4.15 -8.71 -1.37
C ARG A 44 4.39 -9.54 -0.11
N GLU A 45 5.11 -8.99 0.87
CA GLU A 45 5.58 -9.72 2.05
C GLU A 45 4.62 -9.59 3.24
N GLU A 46 3.90 -8.48 3.35
CA GLU A 46 2.99 -8.23 4.48
C GLU A 46 1.57 -8.70 4.17
N GLU A 47 1.29 -9.97 4.52
CA GLU A 47 -0.04 -10.53 4.47
C GLU A 47 -1.09 -9.66 5.19
N SER A 48 -0.72 -8.94 6.24
CA SER A 48 -1.60 -8.04 6.99
C SER A 48 -2.18 -6.90 6.15
N VAL A 49 -1.48 -6.48 5.09
CA VAL A 49 -1.93 -5.48 4.12
C VAL A 49 -2.68 -6.15 2.97
N THR A 50 -2.14 -7.27 2.47
CA THR A 50 -2.74 -8.08 1.39
C THR A 50 -4.06 -8.76 1.78
N ARG A 51 -4.31 -8.98 3.08
CA ARG A 51 -5.60 -9.50 3.58
C ARG A 51 -6.71 -8.45 3.54
N GLN A 52 -6.36 -7.17 3.44
CA GLN A 52 -7.33 -6.08 3.29
C GLN A 52 -7.61 -5.77 1.81
N LEU A 53 -6.67 -6.10 0.91
CA LEU A 53 -6.79 -5.86 -0.53
C LEU A 53 -6.07 -6.94 -1.34
N PHE A 54 -6.78 -7.55 -2.30
CA PHE A 54 -6.16 -8.48 -3.24
C PHE A 54 -5.35 -7.69 -4.29
N VAL A 55 -4.05 -7.52 -4.05
CA VAL A 55 -3.17 -6.74 -4.93
C VAL A 55 -2.69 -7.62 -6.09
N ASP A 56 -3.19 -7.34 -7.29
CA ASP A 56 -2.68 -7.99 -8.51
C ASP A 56 -1.42 -7.27 -8.99
N MET A 57 -0.26 -7.83 -8.63
CA MET A 57 1.05 -7.23 -8.87
C MET A 57 1.39 -7.07 -10.36
N ASN A 58 0.78 -7.87 -11.24
CA ASN A 58 0.93 -7.70 -12.69
C ASN A 58 0.19 -6.47 -13.23
N ARG A 59 -0.81 -6.00 -12.47
CA ARG A 59 -1.68 -4.91 -12.87
C ARG A 59 -1.32 -3.62 -12.14
N LEU A 60 -0.55 -3.69 -11.06
CA LEU A 60 -0.07 -2.54 -10.31
C LEU A 60 0.95 -1.74 -11.15
N VAL A 61 0.56 -0.53 -11.53
CA VAL A 61 1.39 0.39 -12.32
C VAL A 61 2.14 1.37 -11.44
N SER A 62 1.55 1.76 -10.31
CA SER A 62 2.14 2.73 -9.39
C SER A 62 1.68 2.51 -7.96
N ALA A 63 2.58 2.70 -7.01
CA ALA A 63 2.28 2.77 -5.58
C ALA A 63 2.96 4.01 -5.00
N ALA A 64 2.18 4.90 -4.39
CA ALA A 64 2.70 6.14 -3.81
C ALA A 64 2.02 6.44 -2.47
N VAL A 65 2.80 6.97 -1.53
CA VAL A 65 2.23 7.52 -0.31
C VAL A 65 1.39 8.75 -0.68
N VAL A 66 0.15 8.80 -0.20
CA VAL A 66 -0.68 9.99 -0.30
C VAL A 66 -0.26 10.89 0.85
N GLU A 67 0.70 11.75 0.59
CA GLU A 67 0.92 12.91 1.43
C GLU A 67 -0.31 13.80 1.23
N SER A 68 -1.10 14.03 2.28
CA SER A 68 -2.12 15.07 2.26
C SER A 68 -1.39 16.38 1.98
N GLU A 69 -1.40 16.83 0.73
CA GLU A 69 -0.95 18.18 0.39
C GLU A 69 -1.74 19.14 1.28
N SER A 70 -1.00 19.87 2.11
CA SER A 70 -1.52 20.91 3.00
C SER A 70 -1.83 22.18 2.24
#